data_AF-A0AAN0R4R2-F1
#
_entry.id   AF-A0AAN0R4R2-F1
#
_cell.length_a   1.000
_cell.length_b   1.000
_cell.length_c   1.000
_cell.angle_alpha   90.00
_cell.angle_beta   90.00
_cell.angle_gamma   90.00
#
_symmetry.space_group_name_H-M   'P 1'
#
loop_
_entity.id
_entity.type
_entity.pdbx_description
1 polymer ?
#
loop_
_entity_poly.entity_id
_entity_poly.type
_entity_poly.pdbx_seq_one_letter_code
_entity_poly.pdbx_strand_id
1 'polypeptide(L)'
;MKSNKVEAILEHWGPSLSSTLAERLVKTYGVSAPNARQLIQRSSAKRLKGISFPHRTSFVYLTSQYGSQNFFDSLIRALKTANHACGYGLAALQDRGGLLPIDHFKIACGAPKLQSKQLNADRVAEQLIAANLIKRVDMAGIGECLALASFSTEDEQEAFVNLNARLKVEAMALNAVREWIRRLGLGSWNHVQIRGEGAIPSAGPNYWDLSAPSYLYPLLGSVVAGKSTKPKPGSFVCDVYLGNRLTADAAKAFIKKCLNVRGFNKVAPVLQMFLADSYDKEAVRAIRGHGAIAATLDSLLGTDVAHGLHELASVLKATAINLGTPEKIDVLFNALGKIEGAEGTLRGCLFEYLCGHLADETYRKPWISINKLVRGSDGARAEVDVFVEVGSSEVVFIECKGHLPTGQVDDAEVEKWLKKRIPVLRDFAKHDEDYARLKQTFELWTNATISSASKALIQAENDKTDRYTIAYREGDELLKMISDSRNSSLLKTFKQHFSNHPLAVAAKKKGTASVAAGERALET
;
A
#
# COMPACT_ATOMS: atom_id res chain seq x y z
N MET A 1 -37.84 13.91 -39.60
CA MET A 1 -37.08 13.63 -38.36
C MET A 1 -36.25 12.38 -38.56
N LYS A 2 -34.91 12.46 -38.51
CA LYS A 2 -34.07 11.24 -38.44
C LYS A 2 -34.46 10.51 -37.16
N SER A 3 -34.72 9.21 -37.27
CA SER A 3 -35.18 8.41 -36.15
C SER A 3 -34.03 8.26 -35.14
N ASN A 4 -34.08 9.02 -34.04
CA ASN A 4 -33.13 9.01 -32.92
C ASN A 4 -33.26 7.72 -32.07
N LYS A 5 -33.43 6.56 -32.71
CA LYS A 5 -33.64 5.26 -32.05
C LYS A 5 -32.43 4.83 -31.23
N VAL A 6 -31.24 5.17 -31.68
CA VAL A 6 -29.99 4.84 -30.98
C VAL A 6 -29.86 5.69 -29.72
N GLU A 7 -30.07 6.99 -29.86
CA GLU A 7 -30.04 7.96 -28.77
C GLU A 7 -31.10 7.63 -27.72
N ALA A 8 -32.34 7.32 -28.11
CA ALA A 8 -33.40 6.92 -27.18
C ALA A 8 -33.06 5.68 -26.36
N ILE A 9 -32.43 4.65 -26.96
CA ILE A 9 -31.98 3.47 -26.20
C ILE A 9 -30.86 3.85 -25.23
N LEU A 10 -29.90 4.67 -25.65
CA LEU A 10 -28.80 5.09 -24.78
C LEU A 10 -29.30 6.00 -23.64
N GLU A 11 -30.27 6.87 -23.87
CA GLU A 11 -30.91 7.70 -22.83
C GLU A 11 -31.61 6.83 -21.78
N HIS A 12 -32.38 5.83 -22.22
CA HIS A 12 -33.16 5.01 -21.31
C HIS A 12 -32.33 3.95 -20.58
N TRP A 13 -31.40 3.28 -21.28
CA TRP A 13 -30.67 2.14 -20.74
C TRP A 13 -29.19 2.41 -20.44
N GLY A 14 -28.71 3.61 -20.73
CA GLY A 14 -27.32 4.02 -20.52
C GLY A 14 -26.32 3.53 -21.58
N PRO A 15 -25.04 3.93 -21.42
CA PRO A 15 -23.93 3.48 -22.24
C PRO A 15 -23.78 1.96 -22.29
N SER A 16 -23.37 1.39 -23.43
CA SER A 16 -23.24 -0.07 -23.57
C SER A 16 -22.33 -0.47 -24.73
N LEU A 17 -22.03 -1.77 -24.83
CA LEU A 17 -21.33 -2.31 -26.00
C LEU A 17 -22.21 -2.19 -27.25
N SER A 18 -21.58 -1.95 -28.40
CA SER A 18 -22.29 -1.85 -29.69
C SER A 18 -23.05 -3.13 -30.05
N SER A 19 -22.61 -4.30 -29.57
CA SER A 19 -23.35 -5.56 -29.70
C SER A 19 -24.67 -5.54 -28.90
N THR A 20 -24.60 -5.20 -27.61
CA THR A 20 -25.77 -5.07 -26.72
C THR A 20 -26.73 -4.00 -27.23
N LEU A 21 -26.21 -2.87 -27.71
CA LEU A 21 -27.01 -1.81 -28.31
C LEU A 21 -27.72 -2.29 -29.58
N ALA A 22 -27.05 -3.08 -30.43
CA ALA A 22 -27.65 -3.65 -31.62
C ALA A 22 -28.75 -4.66 -31.28
N GLU A 23 -28.54 -5.53 -30.30
CA GLU A 23 -29.55 -6.48 -29.80
C GLU A 23 -30.80 -5.75 -29.28
N ARG A 24 -30.61 -4.65 -28.53
CA ARG A 24 -31.72 -3.81 -28.05
C ARG A 24 -32.47 -3.14 -29.19
N LEU A 25 -31.77 -2.62 -30.21
CA LEU A 25 -32.42 -2.04 -31.40
C LEU A 25 -33.31 -3.06 -32.11
N VAL A 26 -32.81 -4.29 -32.31
CA VAL A 26 -33.56 -5.40 -32.91
C VAL A 26 -34.80 -5.70 -32.07
N LYS A 27 -34.63 -5.87 -30.75
CA LYS A 27 -35.72 -6.24 -29.84
C LYS A 27 -36.80 -5.16 -29.70
N THR A 28 -36.41 -3.89 -29.63
CA THR A 28 -37.33 -2.77 -29.36
C THR A 28 -37.99 -2.23 -30.63
N TYR A 29 -37.28 -2.22 -31.76
CA TYR A 29 -37.76 -1.58 -32.99
C TYR A 29 -37.93 -2.54 -34.17
N GLY A 30 -37.73 -3.85 -33.97
CA GLY A 30 -37.91 -4.87 -35.01
C GLY A 30 -36.99 -4.73 -36.22
N VAL A 31 -35.90 -3.98 -36.11
CA VAL A 31 -34.94 -3.80 -37.22
C VAL A 31 -34.08 -5.05 -37.38
N SER A 32 -33.61 -5.34 -38.60
CA SER A 32 -32.65 -6.43 -38.82
C SER A 32 -31.30 -6.14 -38.16
N ALA A 33 -30.54 -7.18 -37.81
CA ALA A 33 -29.22 -7.00 -37.18
C ALA A 33 -28.21 -6.18 -38.02
N PRO A 34 -28.14 -6.33 -39.37
CA PRO A 34 -27.33 -5.45 -40.21
C PRO A 34 -27.79 -3.99 -40.16
N ASN A 35 -29.11 -3.76 -40.19
CA ASN A 35 -29.68 -2.41 -40.09
C ASN A 35 -29.39 -1.77 -38.73
N ALA A 36 -29.49 -2.53 -37.63
CA ALA A 36 -29.12 -2.06 -36.29
C ALA A 36 -27.66 -1.57 -36.23
N ARG A 37 -26.72 -2.32 -36.82
CA ARG A 37 -25.30 -1.92 -36.90
C ARG A 37 -25.12 -0.64 -37.71
N GLN A 38 -25.82 -0.51 -38.84
CA GLN A 38 -25.76 0.67 -39.70
C GLN A 38 -26.36 1.91 -39.01
N LEU A 39 -27.45 1.74 -38.23
CA LEU A 39 -28.03 2.80 -37.40
C LEU A 39 -27.03 3.30 -36.34
N ILE A 40 -26.38 2.38 -35.62
CA ILE A 40 -25.33 2.74 -34.65
C ILE A 40 -24.17 3.48 -35.35
N GLN A 41 -23.77 3.03 -36.53
CA GLN A 41 -22.69 3.67 -37.30
C GLN A 41 -23.01 5.12 -37.69
N ARG A 42 -24.26 5.39 -38.06
CA ARG A 42 -24.76 6.70 -38.54
C ARG A 42 -25.30 7.60 -37.42
N SER A 43 -25.38 7.11 -36.18
CA SER A 43 -25.88 7.87 -35.03
C SER A 43 -24.92 8.98 -34.58
N SER A 44 -25.43 9.89 -33.75
CA SER A 44 -24.62 10.96 -33.12
C SER A 44 -23.80 10.47 -31.92
N ALA A 45 -24.05 9.24 -31.46
CA ALA A 45 -23.39 8.63 -30.31
C ALA A 45 -21.87 8.51 -30.51
N LYS A 46 -21.14 8.69 -29.42
CA LYS A 46 -19.68 8.59 -29.35
C LYS A 46 -19.25 7.15 -29.05
N ARG A 47 -18.00 6.85 -29.39
CA ARG A 47 -17.35 5.56 -29.12
C ARG A 47 -16.14 5.78 -28.25
N LEU A 48 -15.97 4.94 -27.23
CA LEU A 48 -14.79 4.99 -26.38
C LEU A 48 -13.56 4.68 -27.23
N LYS A 49 -12.55 5.54 -27.14
CA LYS A 49 -11.23 5.33 -27.74
C LYS A 49 -10.28 4.76 -26.68
N GLY A 50 -9.21 4.10 -27.12
CA GLY A 50 -8.16 3.58 -26.22
C GLY A 50 -8.39 2.15 -25.70
N ILE A 51 -9.64 1.67 -25.62
CA ILE A 51 -9.96 0.29 -25.23
C ILE A 51 -10.61 -0.45 -26.39
N SER A 52 -10.04 -1.61 -26.76
CA SER A 52 -10.57 -2.48 -27.82
C SER A 52 -11.26 -3.70 -27.24
N PHE A 53 -12.58 -3.80 -27.40
CA PHE A 53 -13.33 -4.97 -26.92
C PHE A 53 -13.25 -6.14 -27.90
N PRO A 54 -13.49 -7.38 -27.43
CA PRO A 54 -13.59 -8.56 -28.29
C PRO A 54 -14.57 -8.37 -29.46
N HIS A 55 -14.34 -9.12 -30.55
CA HIS A 55 -15.16 -9.08 -31.77
C HIS A 55 -15.32 -7.68 -32.40
N ARG A 56 -14.34 -6.78 -32.18
CA ARG A 56 -14.34 -5.39 -32.69
C ARG A 56 -15.57 -4.60 -32.23
N THR A 57 -16.14 -4.96 -31.08
CA THR A 57 -17.20 -4.18 -30.45
C THR A 57 -16.61 -2.90 -29.87
N SER A 58 -17.43 -1.85 -29.78
CA SER A 58 -17.05 -0.55 -29.22
C SER A 58 -17.99 -0.22 -28.07
N PHE A 59 -17.48 0.41 -27.01
CA PHE A 59 -18.35 0.99 -25.99
C PHE A 59 -18.94 2.30 -26.51
N VAL A 60 -20.27 2.39 -26.55
CA VAL A 60 -21.05 3.48 -27.18
C VAL A 60 -21.80 4.27 -26.12
N TYR A 61 -21.77 5.59 -26.22
CA TYR A 61 -22.35 6.52 -25.24
C TYR A 61 -22.79 7.84 -25.88
N LEU A 62 -23.66 8.59 -25.21
CA LEU A 62 -23.99 9.97 -25.58
C LEU A 62 -23.00 10.95 -24.99
N THR A 63 -22.72 12.06 -25.67
CA THR A 63 -21.78 13.08 -25.16
C THR A 63 -22.14 13.55 -23.74
N SER A 64 -23.42 13.72 -23.44
CA SER A 64 -23.94 14.08 -22.11
C SER A 64 -23.73 13.02 -21.02
N GLN A 65 -23.49 11.77 -21.41
CA GLN A 65 -23.24 10.67 -20.48
C GLN A 65 -21.76 10.55 -20.13
N TYR A 66 -20.86 11.11 -20.93
CA TYR A 66 -19.43 10.97 -20.72
C TYR A 66 -19.01 11.55 -19.37
N GLY A 67 -18.22 10.79 -18.60
CA GLY A 67 -17.78 11.21 -17.26
C GLY A 67 -18.86 11.12 -16.17
N SER A 68 -20.09 10.71 -16.48
CA SER A 68 -21.11 10.45 -15.46
C SER A 68 -20.86 9.12 -14.75
N GLN A 69 -21.40 8.96 -13.53
CA GLN A 69 -21.33 7.70 -12.79
C GLN A 69 -21.90 6.52 -13.60
N ASN A 70 -23.04 6.72 -14.28
CA ASN A 70 -23.67 5.69 -15.11
C ASN A 70 -22.76 5.24 -16.27
N PHE A 71 -22.00 6.16 -16.86
CA PHE A 71 -21.01 5.81 -17.88
C PHE A 71 -19.90 4.93 -17.30
N PHE A 72 -19.37 5.30 -16.15
CA PHE A 72 -18.32 4.54 -15.48
C PHE A 72 -18.80 3.14 -15.07
N ASP A 73 -19.95 3.03 -14.41
CA ASP A 73 -20.53 1.75 -13.98
C ASP A 73 -20.80 0.82 -15.16
N SER A 74 -21.36 1.37 -16.24
CA SER A 74 -21.65 0.61 -17.46
C SER A 74 -20.38 0.14 -18.17
N LEU A 75 -19.33 0.97 -18.19
CA LEU A 75 -18.05 0.63 -18.78
C LEU A 75 -17.33 -0.46 -17.96
N ILE A 76 -17.31 -0.31 -16.62
CA ILE A 76 -16.77 -1.32 -15.70
C ILE A 76 -17.48 -2.65 -15.92
N ARG A 77 -18.82 -2.65 -15.97
CA ARG A 77 -19.62 -3.84 -16.22
C ARG A 77 -19.28 -4.47 -17.57
N ALA A 78 -19.18 -3.67 -18.64
CA ALA A 78 -18.83 -4.17 -19.96
C ALA A 78 -17.44 -4.81 -19.99
N LEU A 79 -16.45 -4.20 -19.32
CA LEU A 79 -15.09 -4.74 -19.21
C LEU A 79 -15.06 -6.06 -18.44
N LYS A 80 -15.77 -6.13 -17.31
CA LYS A 80 -15.87 -7.36 -16.50
C LYS A 80 -16.56 -8.48 -17.26
N THR A 81 -17.70 -8.22 -17.89
CA THR A 81 -18.46 -9.22 -18.68
C THR A 81 -17.66 -9.73 -19.87
N ALA A 82 -16.86 -8.86 -20.51
CA ALA A 82 -16.01 -9.25 -21.64
C ALA A 82 -14.71 -9.98 -21.23
N ASN A 83 -14.48 -10.22 -19.92
CA ASN A 83 -13.21 -10.72 -19.38
C ASN A 83 -11.99 -9.91 -19.89
N HIS A 84 -12.17 -8.61 -20.08
CA HIS A 84 -11.15 -7.73 -20.64
C HIS A 84 -10.04 -7.46 -19.61
N ALA A 85 -8.79 -7.34 -20.06
CA ALA A 85 -7.65 -7.09 -19.16
C ALA A 85 -7.81 -5.81 -18.32
N CYS A 86 -8.34 -4.74 -18.91
CA CYS A 86 -8.68 -3.50 -18.21
C CYS A 86 -9.78 -3.69 -17.14
N GLY A 87 -10.69 -4.66 -17.30
CA GLY A 87 -11.69 -4.98 -16.28
C GLY A 87 -11.05 -5.57 -15.03
N TYR A 88 -10.08 -6.48 -15.19
CA TYR A 88 -9.31 -7.02 -14.07
C TYR A 88 -8.43 -5.96 -13.42
N GLY A 89 -7.77 -5.11 -14.21
CA GLY A 89 -6.95 -4.01 -13.68
C GLY A 89 -7.76 -3.02 -12.85
N LEU A 90 -8.91 -2.59 -13.34
CA LEU A 90 -9.77 -1.67 -12.62
C LEU A 90 -10.36 -2.30 -11.35
N ALA A 91 -10.81 -3.55 -11.43
CA ALA A 91 -11.26 -4.29 -10.25
C ALA A 91 -10.14 -4.41 -9.20
N ALA A 92 -8.93 -4.78 -9.61
CA ALA A 92 -7.79 -4.92 -8.71
C ALA A 92 -7.42 -3.62 -7.98
N LEU A 93 -7.60 -2.47 -8.65
CA LEU A 93 -7.42 -1.14 -8.05
C LEU A 93 -8.55 -0.82 -7.06
N GLN A 94 -9.82 -1.01 -7.46
CA GLN A 94 -10.99 -0.77 -6.61
C GLN A 94 -10.98 -1.64 -5.35
N ASP A 95 -10.71 -2.94 -5.50
CA ASP A 95 -10.64 -3.91 -4.42
C ASP A 95 -9.53 -3.59 -3.39
N ARG A 96 -8.58 -2.72 -3.74
CA ARG A 96 -7.49 -2.24 -2.89
C ARG A 96 -7.63 -0.76 -2.50
N GLY A 97 -8.86 -0.26 -2.48
CA GLY A 97 -9.17 1.10 -2.01
C GLY A 97 -8.88 2.19 -3.03
N GLY A 98 -8.80 1.84 -4.33
CA GLY A 98 -8.74 2.80 -5.42
C GLY A 98 -7.40 3.53 -5.62
N LEU A 99 -6.37 3.21 -4.83
CA LEU A 99 -5.01 3.74 -4.95
C LEU A 99 -3.96 2.63 -4.79
N LEU A 100 -3.03 2.53 -5.74
CA LEU A 100 -1.93 1.57 -5.71
C LEU A 100 -0.63 2.13 -6.29
N PRO A 101 0.54 1.77 -5.72
CA PRO A 101 1.82 1.93 -6.41
C PRO A 101 1.76 1.26 -7.79
N ILE A 102 2.43 1.86 -8.78
CA ILE A 102 2.43 1.35 -10.16
C ILE A 102 2.83 -0.14 -10.20
N ASP A 103 3.87 -0.52 -9.46
CA ASP A 103 4.36 -1.90 -9.45
C ASP A 103 3.37 -2.87 -8.79
N HIS A 104 2.67 -2.43 -7.74
CA HIS A 104 1.62 -3.23 -7.11
C HIS A 104 0.43 -3.43 -8.06
N PHE A 105 0.08 -2.40 -8.84
CA PHE A 105 -0.93 -2.54 -9.89
C PHE A 105 -0.51 -3.56 -10.96
N LYS A 106 0.76 -3.54 -11.40
CA LYS A 106 1.26 -4.50 -12.39
C LYS A 106 1.17 -5.95 -11.90
N ILE A 107 1.33 -6.17 -10.59
CA ILE A 107 1.17 -7.49 -9.98
C ILE A 107 -0.31 -7.88 -9.89
N ALA A 108 -1.16 -6.96 -9.42
CA ALA A 108 -2.54 -7.24 -9.06
C ALA A 108 -3.50 -7.32 -10.27
N CYS A 109 -3.19 -6.66 -11.39
CA CYS A 109 -4.11 -6.55 -12.54
C CYS A 109 -4.30 -7.86 -13.32
N GLY A 110 -3.51 -8.91 -13.02
CA GLY A 110 -3.62 -10.23 -13.65
C GLY A 110 -3.16 -10.27 -15.12
N ALA A 111 -2.56 -9.18 -15.62
CA ALA A 111 -1.96 -9.12 -16.94
C ALA A 111 -0.50 -9.61 -16.92
N PRO A 112 -0.01 -10.26 -17.99
CA PRO A 112 1.37 -10.69 -18.08
C PRO A 112 2.34 -9.51 -18.22
N LYS A 113 3.64 -9.75 -18.00
CA LYS A 113 4.72 -8.79 -18.25
C LYS A 113 4.88 -8.53 -19.74
N LEU A 114 4.89 -9.60 -20.52
CA LEU A 114 5.03 -9.58 -21.96
C LEU A 114 4.51 -10.91 -22.52
N GLN A 115 3.46 -10.85 -23.35
CA GLN A 115 2.89 -12.03 -23.99
C GLN A 115 2.20 -11.64 -25.29
N SER A 116 2.47 -12.40 -26.36
CA SER A 116 1.83 -12.18 -27.66
C SER A 116 0.31 -12.33 -27.55
N LYS A 117 -0.43 -11.44 -28.22
CA LYS A 117 -1.91 -11.40 -28.27
C LYS A 117 -2.62 -11.13 -26.93
N GLN A 118 -1.88 -10.84 -25.85
CA GLN A 118 -2.46 -10.35 -24.60
C GLN A 118 -1.95 -8.94 -24.32
N LEU A 119 -2.78 -8.09 -23.70
CA LEU A 119 -2.33 -6.82 -23.16
C LEU A 119 -1.44 -7.09 -21.95
N ASN A 120 -0.25 -6.48 -21.93
CA ASN A 120 0.62 -6.55 -20.76
C ASN A 120 0.18 -5.53 -19.69
N ALA A 121 0.73 -5.66 -18.49
CA ALA A 121 0.38 -4.83 -17.35
C ALA A 121 0.53 -3.31 -17.61
N ASP A 122 1.60 -2.88 -18.28
CA ASP A 122 1.82 -1.47 -18.62
C ASP A 122 0.74 -0.95 -19.58
N ARG A 123 0.43 -1.71 -20.64
CA ARG A 123 -0.62 -1.34 -21.61
C ARG A 123 -2.00 -1.31 -20.97
N VAL A 124 -2.27 -2.14 -19.97
CA VAL A 124 -3.52 -2.06 -19.20
C VAL A 124 -3.62 -0.72 -18.46
N ALA A 125 -2.56 -0.30 -17.77
CA ALA A 125 -2.53 1.01 -17.11
C ALA A 125 -2.69 2.16 -18.11
N GLU A 126 -1.94 2.13 -19.22
CA GLU A 126 -2.03 3.15 -20.28
C GLU A 126 -3.43 3.27 -20.87
N GLN A 127 -4.10 2.14 -21.14
CA GLN A 127 -5.47 2.16 -21.69
C GLN A 127 -6.50 2.68 -20.68
N LEU A 128 -6.36 2.34 -19.40
CA LEU A 128 -7.24 2.86 -18.34
C LEU A 128 -7.04 4.37 -18.15
N ILE A 129 -5.80 4.88 -18.23
CA ILE A 129 -5.49 6.31 -18.19
C ILE A 129 -6.07 7.01 -19.42
N ALA A 130 -5.86 6.45 -20.62
CA ALA A 130 -6.39 7.01 -21.87
C ALA A 130 -7.93 7.05 -21.91
N ALA A 131 -8.59 6.13 -21.19
CA ALA A 131 -10.03 6.10 -21.00
C ALA A 131 -10.54 6.98 -19.85
N ASN A 132 -9.66 7.70 -19.16
CA ASN A 132 -9.94 8.54 -17.99
C ASN A 132 -10.64 7.78 -16.84
N LEU A 133 -10.31 6.50 -16.67
CA LEU A 133 -10.82 5.66 -15.57
C LEU A 133 -9.91 5.74 -14.35
N ILE A 134 -8.62 5.94 -14.58
CA ILE A 134 -7.59 6.08 -13.56
C ILE A 134 -6.67 7.24 -13.95
N LYS A 135 -5.94 7.78 -12.97
CA LYS A 135 -4.95 8.85 -13.12
C LYS A 135 -3.63 8.45 -12.47
N ARG A 136 -2.52 8.98 -12.97
CA ARG A 136 -1.21 8.90 -12.29
C ARG A 136 -1.16 9.98 -11.22
N VAL A 137 -0.68 9.63 -10.04
CA VAL A 137 -0.43 10.55 -8.93
C VAL A 137 0.90 10.19 -8.28
N ASP A 138 1.67 11.19 -7.86
CA ASP A 138 2.84 10.98 -7.02
C ASP A 138 2.43 11.19 -5.56
N MET A 139 2.52 10.13 -4.76
CA MET A 139 2.07 10.12 -3.36
C MET A 139 3.26 10.27 -2.42
N ALA A 140 3.16 11.20 -1.48
CA ALA A 140 4.23 11.46 -0.51
C ALA A 140 4.64 10.17 0.22
N GLY A 141 5.95 9.93 0.34
CA GLY A 141 6.49 8.74 1.01
C GLY A 141 6.34 7.41 0.25
N ILE A 142 5.50 7.34 -0.79
CA ILE A 142 5.19 6.11 -1.54
C ILE A 142 5.74 6.16 -2.98
N GLY A 143 5.68 7.32 -3.63
CA GLY A 143 6.08 7.52 -5.02
C GLY A 143 4.93 7.39 -6.03
N GLU A 144 5.28 7.04 -7.28
CA GLU A 144 4.30 6.98 -8.38
C GLU A 144 3.23 5.90 -8.16
N CYS A 145 1.98 6.35 -8.15
CA CYS A 145 0.79 5.54 -7.95
C CYS A 145 -0.22 5.74 -9.08
N LEU A 146 -1.16 4.80 -9.18
CA LEU A 146 -2.38 4.89 -9.95
C LEU A 146 -3.55 5.06 -8.98
N ALA A 147 -4.37 6.08 -9.22
CA ALA A 147 -5.58 6.37 -8.46
C ALA A 147 -6.81 6.30 -9.35
N LEU A 148 -7.99 6.03 -8.79
CA LEU A 148 -9.24 6.23 -9.51
C LEU A 148 -9.37 7.68 -9.96
N ALA A 149 -9.81 7.90 -11.20
CA ALA A 149 -9.94 9.25 -11.74
C ALA A 149 -10.98 10.08 -10.95
N SER A 150 -11.99 9.40 -10.39
CA SER A 150 -13.11 9.99 -9.65
C SER A 150 -12.75 10.51 -8.25
N PHE A 151 -11.57 10.21 -7.71
CA PHE A 151 -11.20 10.61 -6.35
C PHE A 151 -11.16 12.13 -6.17
N SER A 152 -11.92 12.62 -5.19
CA SER A 152 -11.77 13.95 -4.58
C SER A 152 -10.48 14.03 -3.74
N THR A 153 -10.24 15.19 -3.12
CA THR A 153 -9.12 15.36 -2.19
C THR A 153 -9.32 14.50 -0.94
N GLU A 154 -10.55 14.41 -0.43
CA GLU A 154 -10.91 13.62 0.74
C GLU A 154 -10.79 12.12 0.44
N ASP A 155 -11.28 11.67 -0.72
CA ASP A 155 -11.11 10.28 -1.18
C ASP A 155 -9.63 9.89 -1.27
N GLU A 156 -8.79 10.80 -1.79
CA GLU A 156 -7.35 10.58 -1.91
C GLU A 156 -6.67 10.48 -0.54
N GLN A 157 -7.07 11.32 0.43
CA GLN A 157 -6.58 11.26 1.81
C GLN A 157 -6.95 9.92 2.47
N GLU A 158 -8.21 9.50 2.38
CA GLU A 158 -8.64 8.21 2.95
C GLU A 158 -7.91 7.04 2.28
N ALA A 159 -7.79 7.07 0.95
CA ALA A 159 -7.09 6.04 0.20
C ALA A 159 -5.60 6.00 0.52
N PHE A 160 -4.96 7.15 0.76
CA PHE A 160 -3.57 7.26 1.17
C PHE A 160 -3.32 6.60 2.52
N VAL A 161 -4.09 6.97 3.56
CA VAL A 161 -3.97 6.39 4.90
C VAL A 161 -4.16 4.87 4.86
N ASN A 162 -5.18 4.41 4.13
CA ASN A 162 -5.44 2.98 3.95
C ASN A 162 -4.31 2.26 3.20
N LEU A 163 -3.76 2.88 2.16
CA LEU A 163 -2.64 2.33 1.39
C LEU A 163 -1.38 2.26 2.26
N ASN A 164 -1.01 3.34 2.96
CA ASN A 164 0.22 3.40 3.76
C ASN A 164 0.22 2.29 4.83
N ALA A 165 -0.89 2.16 5.57
CA ALA A 165 -1.08 1.09 6.54
C ALA A 165 -0.97 -0.30 5.90
N ARG A 166 -1.61 -0.51 4.75
CA ARG A 166 -1.57 -1.79 4.02
C ARG A 166 -0.15 -2.13 3.56
N LEU A 167 0.61 -1.18 3.02
CA LEU A 167 1.99 -1.44 2.56
C LEU A 167 2.89 -1.90 3.71
N LYS A 168 2.80 -1.23 4.87
CA LYS A 168 3.54 -1.59 6.10
C LYS A 168 3.20 -3.02 6.55
N VAL A 169 1.92 -3.38 6.59
CA VAL A 169 1.43 -4.70 7.03
C VAL A 169 1.73 -5.80 6.00
N GLU A 170 1.53 -5.54 4.71
CA GLU A 170 1.82 -6.50 3.64
C GLU A 170 3.31 -6.80 3.53
N ALA A 171 4.20 -5.83 3.78
CA ALA A 171 5.64 -6.06 3.84
C ALA A 171 6.01 -7.05 4.96
N MET A 172 5.42 -6.90 6.16
CA MET A 172 5.62 -7.85 7.26
C MET A 172 5.08 -9.24 6.93
N ALA A 173 3.88 -9.32 6.35
CA ALA A 173 3.29 -10.59 5.92
C ALA A 173 4.17 -11.29 4.88
N LEU A 174 4.70 -10.56 3.89
CA LEU A 174 5.60 -11.10 2.88
C LEU A 174 6.94 -11.58 3.47
N ASN A 175 7.49 -10.86 4.46
CA ASN A 175 8.68 -11.32 5.18
C ASN A 175 8.43 -12.62 5.93
N ALA A 176 7.25 -12.76 6.54
CA ALA A 176 6.85 -13.98 7.20
C ALA A 176 6.65 -15.14 6.20
N VAL A 177 6.05 -14.89 5.03
CA VAL A 177 5.97 -15.88 3.93
C VAL A 177 7.35 -16.28 3.46
N ARG A 178 8.26 -15.33 3.25
CA ARG A 178 9.66 -15.58 2.86
C ARG A 178 10.34 -16.53 3.83
N GLU A 179 10.20 -16.29 5.12
CA GLU A 179 10.82 -17.15 6.13
C GLU A 179 10.17 -18.54 6.19
N TRP A 180 8.84 -18.59 6.08
CA TRP A 180 8.10 -19.85 6.02
C TRP A 180 8.55 -20.74 4.84
N ILE A 181 8.65 -20.18 3.63
CA ILE A 181 9.09 -20.97 2.46
C ILE A 181 10.56 -21.38 2.52
N ARG A 182 11.41 -20.57 3.18
CA ARG A 182 12.82 -20.88 3.39
C ARG A 182 12.97 -22.09 4.31
N ARG A 183 12.29 -22.06 5.46
CA ARG A 183 12.33 -23.14 6.47
C ARG A 183 11.78 -24.47 5.95
N LEU A 184 10.76 -24.42 5.10
CA LEU A 184 10.17 -25.63 4.51
C LEU A 184 10.93 -26.13 3.27
N GLY A 185 11.95 -25.42 2.80
CA GLY A 185 12.64 -25.76 1.54
C GLY A 185 11.77 -25.59 0.29
N LEU A 186 10.65 -24.87 0.39
CA LEU A 186 9.76 -24.54 -0.73
C LEU A 186 10.43 -23.56 -1.70
N GLY A 187 11.28 -22.67 -1.18
CA GLY A 187 12.06 -21.70 -1.95
C GLY A 187 13.55 -21.76 -1.60
N SER A 188 14.41 -21.49 -2.58
CA SER A 188 15.85 -21.41 -2.37
C SER A 188 16.21 -20.26 -1.42
N TRP A 189 16.96 -20.57 -0.36
CA TRP A 189 17.23 -19.67 0.78
C TRP A 189 17.63 -18.24 0.37
N ASN A 190 18.66 -18.11 -0.48
CA ASN A 190 19.23 -16.83 -0.91
C ASN A 190 18.56 -16.21 -2.15
N HIS A 191 17.46 -16.80 -2.66
CA HIS A 191 16.85 -16.39 -3.92
C HIS A 191 15.35 -16.10 -3.82
N VAL A 192 14.85 -15.87 -2.61
CA VAL A 192 13.49 -15.36 -2.41
C VAL A 192 13.48 -13.86 -2.73
N GLN A 193 12.62 -13.46 -3.66
CA GLN A 193 12.41 -12.06 -4.04
C GLN A 193 11.04 -11.60 -3.55
N ILE A 194 10.97 -10.40 -2.97
CA ILE A 194 9.75 -9.73 -2.52
C ILE A 194 9.63 -8.39 -3.26
N ARG A 195 8.40 -7.99 -3.63
CA ARG A 195 8.14 -6.65 -4.18
C ARG A 195 8.63 -5.55 -3.21
N GLY A 196 9.24 -4.50 -3.74
CA GLY A 196 9.79 -3.39 -2.95
C GLY A 196 11.27 -3.56 -2.54
N GLU A 197 11.87 -4.74 -2.70
CA GLU A 197 13.31 -4.99 -2.44
C GLU A 197 14.16 -4.99 -3.73
N GLY A 198 13.64 -4.40 -4.82
CA GLY A 198 14.29 -4.37 -6.13
C GLY A 198 13.30 -4.55 -7.28
N ALA A 199 13.70 -5.27 -8.32
CA ALA A 199 12.83 -5.58 -9.45
C ALA A 199 11.61 -6.40 -9.02
N ILE A 200 10.46 -6.16 -9.67
CA ILE A 200 9.20 -6.87 -9.37
C ILE A 200 9.40 -8.40 -9.49
N PRO A 201 9.08 -9.18 -8.44
CA PRO A 201 9.20 -10.63 -8.47
C PRO A 201 8.38 -11.27 -9.60
N SER A 202 8.89 -12.39 -10.09
CA SER A 202 8.64 -12.76 -11.47
C SER A 202 8.84 -14.26 -11.66
N ALA A 203 7.77 -14.96 -12.08
CA ALA A 203 7.85 -16.36 -12.50
C ALA A 203 6.91 -16.62 -13.68
N GLY A 204 7.44 -17.26 -14.73
CA GLY A 204 6.74 -17.37 -16.01
C GLY A 204 6.36 -15.99 -16.58
N PRO A 205 5.20 -15.86 -17.22
CA PRO A 205 4.78 -14.63 -17.90
C PRO A 205 4.23 -13.56 -16.94
N ASN A 206 4.11 -13.82 -15.63
CA ASN A 206 3.41 -12.92 -14.69
C ASN A 206 4.33 -12.37 -13.59
N TYR A 207 3.95 -11.19 -13.09
CA TYR A 207 4.49 -10.60 -11.86
C TYR A 207 3.77 -11.18 -10.62
N TRP A 208 4.49 -11.22 -9.51
CA TRP A 208 4.04 -11.76 -8.22
C TRP A 208 4.55 -10.90 -7.08
N ASP A 209 3.88 -10.95 -5.93
CA ASP A 209 4.34 -10.21 -4.75
C ASP A 209 5.59 -10.85 -4.13
N LEU A 210 5.71 -12.17 -4.29
CA LEU A 210 6.88 -12.95 -3.94
C LEU A 210 7.12 -14.03 -5.00
N SER A 211 8.39 -14.27 -5.32
CA SER A 211 8.81 -15.44 -6.10
C SER A 211 10.11 -16.05 -5.58
N ALA A 212 10.22 -17.37 -5.64
CA ALA A 212 11.44 -18.09 -5.29
C ALA A 212 11.64 -19.33 -6.20
N PRO A 213 12.86 -19.62 -6.67
CA PRO A 213 13.17 -20.90 -7.30
C PRO A 213 12.92 -22.06 -6.33
N SER A 214 12.36 -23.16 -6.82
CA SER A 214 12.09 -24.36 -6.03
C SER A 214 12.72 -25.60 -6.65
N TYR A 215 13.35 -26.41 -5.81
CA TYR A 215 13.99 -27.68 -6.19
C TYR A 215 13.23 -28.91 -5.65
N LEU A 216 12.05 -28.71 -5.06
CA LEU A 216 11.21 -29.82 -4.66
C LEU A 216 10.84 -30.66 -5.89
N TYR A 217 10.92 -31.98 -5.74
CA TYR A 217 10.75 -32.91 -6.86
C TYR A 217 9.48 -32.66 -7.70
N PRO A 218 8.28 -32.40 -7.12
CA PRO A 218 7.08 -32.12 -7.91
C PRO A 218 7.15 -30.81 -8.73
N LEU A 219 8.08 -29.92 -8.40
CA LEU A 219 8.28 -28.64 -9.06
C LEU A 219 9.44 -28.64 -10.05
N LEU A 220 10.20 -29.73 -10.16
CA LEU A 220 11.30 -29.79 -11.13
C LEU A 220 10.76 -29.77 -12.57
N GLY A 221 11.32 -28.89 -13.38
CA GLY A 221 11.06 -28.87 -14.82
C GLY A 221 11.79 -30.00 -15.54
N SER A 222 11.27 -30.38 -16.70
CA SER A 222 11.89 -31.41 -17.53
C SER A 222 13.33 -31.05 -17.93
N VAL A 223 14.24 -32.01 -17.80
CA VAL A 223 15.61 -31.91 -18.28
C VAL A 223 15.59 -32.16 -19.79
N VAL A 224 15.98 -31.17 -20.59
CA VAL A 224 16.18 -31.42 -22.03
C VAL A 224 17.43 -32.29 -22.16
N ALA A 225 17.24 -33.55 -22.55
CA ALA A 225 18.32 -34.50 -22.80
C ALA A 225 19.41 -33.86 -23.69
N GLY A 226 20.66 -33.89 -23.22
CA GLY A 226 21.83 -33.40 -23.97
C GLY A 226 22.21 -31.92 -23.81
N LYS A 227 21.48 -31.10 -23.02
CA LYS A 227 21.82 -29.67 -22.82
C LYS A 227 22.21 -29.24 -21.41
N SER A 228 21.85 -30.01 -20.37
CA SER A 228 22.19 -29.70 -18.98
C SER A 228 22.14 -30.97 -18.14
N THR A 229 23.11 -31.15 -17.25
CA THR A 229 23.10 -32.21 -16.22
C THR A 229 22.35 -31.80 -14.94
N LYS A 230 21.99 -30.51 -14.80
CA LYS A 230 21.26 -29.98 -13.64
C LYS A 230 19.77 -29.84 -13.94
N PRO A 231 18.88 -30.28 -13.03
CA PRO A 231 17.43 -30.11 -13.19
C PRO A 231 17.05 -28.63 -13.19
N LYS A 232 16.13 -28.24 -14.07
CA LYS A 232 15.61 -26.87 -14.13
C LYS A 232 14.67 -26.67 -12.93
N PRO A 233 14.95 -25.74 -12.00
CA PRO A 233 14.06 -25.50 -10.88
C PRO A 233 12.71 -24.98 -11.36
N GLY A 234 11.66 -25.34 -10.62
CA GLY A 234 10.36 -24.69 -10.70
C GLY A 234 10.36 -23.40 -9.91
N SER A 235 9.17 -22.92 -9.54
CA SER A 235 9.04 -21.74 -8.70
C SER A 235 7.91 -21.86 -7.68
N PHE A 236 8.12 -21.31 -6.51
CA PHE A 236 7.05 -20.92 -5.60
C PHE A 236 6.72 -19.45 -5.83
N VAL A 237 5.45 -19.09 -5.85
CA VAL A 237 4.98 -17.70 -5.94
C VAL A 237 3.86 -17.42 -4.97
N CYS A 238 3.81 -16.21 -4.45
CA CYS A 238 2.74 -15.75 -3.58
C CYS A 238 2.24 -14.37 -4.02
N ASP A 239 0.93 -14.21 -4.03
CA ASP A 239 0.28 -12.89 -3.99
C ASP A 239 -0.33 -12.67 -2.61
N VAL A 240 -0.46 -11.40 -2.23
CA VAL A 240 -1.02 -10.95 -0.96
C VAL A 240 -2.18 -9.98 -1.23
N TYR A 241 -3.26 -10.16 -0.46
CA TYR A 241 -4.44 -9.29 -0.45
C TYR A 241 -4.90 -9.04 0.99
N LEU A 242 -4.40 -7.97 1.61
CA LEU A 242 -4.79 -7.58 2.96
C LEU A 242 -5.61 -6.28 2.91
N GLY A 243 -6.92 -6.40 3.09
CA GLY A 243 -7.81 -5.24 3.10
C GLY A 243 -9.23 -5.61 3.43
N ASN A 244 -9.89 -6.32 2.50
CA ASN A 244 -11.24 -6.81 2.67
C ASN A 244 -11.26 -8.33 2.60
N ARG A 245 -12.44 -8.92 2.89
CA ARG A 245 -12.69 -10.31 2.59
C ARG A 245 -12.55 -10.57 1.09
N LEU A 246 -11.71 -11.52 0.70
CA LEU A 246 -11.49 -11.84 -0.71
C LEU A 246 -12.71 -12.55 -1.31
N THR A 247 -13.34 -11.90 -2.27
CA THR A 247 -14.49 -12.43 -3.03
C THR A 247 -14.03 -13.26 -4.23
N ALA A 248 -14.94 -14.05 -4.80
CA ALA A 248 -14.67 -14.79 -6.02
C ALA A 248 -14.39 -13.88 -7.23
N ASP A 249 -14.96 -12.67 -7.28
CA ASP A 249 -14.70 -11.69 -8.35
C ASP A 249 -13.28 -11.13 -8.23
N ALA A 250 -12.87 -10.73 -7.01
CA ALA A 250 -11.53 -10.23 -6.73
C ALA A 250 -10.43 -11.27 -7.01
N ALA A 251 -10.74 -12.56 -6.78
CA ALA A 251 -9.81 -13.67 -7.05
C ALA A 251 -9.55 -13.92 -8.56
N LYS A 252 -10.38 -13.39 -9.48
CA LYS A 252 -10.26 -13.70 -10.91
C LYS A 252 -8.93 -13.28 -11.52
N ALA A 253 -8.37 -12.15 -11.09
CA ALA A 253 -7.08 -11.68 -11.60
C ALA A 253 -5.95 -12.65 -11.22
N PHE A 254 -5.92 -13.14 -9.98
CA PHE A 254 -4.97 -14.16 -9.53
C PHE A 254 -5.16 -15.49 -10.26
N ILE A 255 -6.42 -15.96 -10.41
CA ILE A 255 -6.73 -17.20 -11.14
C ILE A 255 -6.27 -17.11 -12.59
N LYS A 256 -6.45 -15.96 -13.25
CA LYS A 256 -5.93 -15.71 -14.58
C LYS A 256 -4.41 -15.85 -14.64
N LYS A 257 -3.67 -15.36 -13.63
CA LYS A 257 -2.21 -15.58 -13.55
C LYS A 257 -1.87 -17.07 -13.43
N CYS A 258 -2.61 -17.83 -12.61
CA CYS A 258 -2.43 -19.27 -12.48
C CYS A 258 -2.61 -20.01 -13.83
N LEU A 259 -3.68 -19.66 -14.56
CA LEU A 259 -3.96 -20.22 -15.89
C LEU A 259 -2.88 -19.83 -16.92
N ASN A 260 -2.44 -18.56 -16.90
CA ASN A 260 -1.38 -18.07 -17.78
C ASN A 260 -0.11 -18.90 -17.64
N VAL A 261 0.33 -19.23 -16.43
CA VAL A 261 1.55 -20.03 -16.23
C VAL A 261 1.43 -21.44 -16.83
N ARG A 262 0.25 -22.06 -16.71
CA ARG A 262 0.00 -23.44 -17.17
C ARG A 262 -0.15 -23.58 -18.67
N GLY A 263 -0.55 -22.50 -19.34
CA GLY A 263 -0.66 -22.47 -20.80
C GLY A 263 0.69 -22.56 -21.55
N PHE A 264 1.83 -22.56 -20.85
CA PHE A 264 3.16 -22.57 -21.46
C PHE A 264 3.95 -23.84 -21.16
N ASN A 265 4.10 -24.69 -22.19
CA ASN A 265 4.85 -25.95 -22.11
C ASN A 265 6.35 -25.78 -21.80
N LYS A 266 6.90 -24.55 -21.92
CA LYS A 266 8.32 -24.24 -21.66
C LYS A 266 8.58 -23.65 -20.27
N VAL A 267 7.52 -23.29 -19.55
CA VAL A 267 7.62 -22.78 -18.18
C VAL A 267 7.76 -23.98 -17.24
N ALA A 268 8.75 -23.93 -16.35
CA ALA A 268 8.89 -24.97 -15.33
C ALA A 268 7.67 -24.91 -14.39
N PRO A 269 7.32 -26.00 -13.67
CA PRO A 269 6.20 -26.00 -12.75
C PRO A 269 6.26 -24.83 -11.75
N VAL A 270 5.09 -24.25 -11.46
CA VAL A 270 4.97 -23.17 -10.49
C VAL A 270 3.89 -23.54 -9.49
N LEU A 271 4.24 -23.50 -8.20
CA LEU A 271 3.30 -23.60 -7.09
C LEU A 271 2.82 -22.19 -6.71
N GLN A 272 1.52 -21.94 -6.84
CA GLN A 272 0.93 -20.63 -6.56
C GLN A 272 0.22 -20.62 -5.21
N MET A 273 0.44 -19.55 -4.44
CA MET A 273 -0.29 -19.23 -3.23
C MET A 273 -0.95 -17.85 -3.36
N PHE A 274 -2.19 -17.75 -2.90
CA PHE A 274 -2.83 -16.47 -2.62
C PHE A 274 -3.00 -16.38 -1.10
N LEU A 275 -2.37 -15.40 -0.48
CA LEU A 275 -2.52 -15.07 0.94
C LEU A 275 -3.51 -13.91 1.07
N ALA A 276 -4.56 -14.09 1.87
CA ALA A 276 -5.50 -13.02 2.20
C ALA A 276 -5.75 -12.96 3.71
N ASP A 277 -6.39 -11.90 4.18
CA ASP A 277 -6.90 -11.86 5.55
C ASP A 277 -8.00 -12.93 5.72
N SER A 278 -9.04 -12.84 4.90
CA SER A 278 -10.15 -13.80 4.91
C SER A 278 -10.73 -14.00 3.50
N TYR A 279 -11.55 -15.04 3.35
CA TYR A 279 -12.15 -15.43 2.07
C TYR A 279 -13.67 -15.62 2.17
N ASP A 280 -14.36 -15.39 1.07
CA ASP A 280 -15.64 -16.03 0.80
C ASP A 280 -15.46 -17.51 0.45
N LYS A 281 -16.51 -18.32 0.71
CA LYS A 281 -16.49 -19.76 0.42
C LYS A 281 -16.24 -20.03 -1.05
N GLU A 282 -16.85 -19.24 -1.93
CA GLU A 282 -16.72 -19.30 -3.38
C GLU A 282 -15.30 -18.97 -3.84
N ALA A 283 -14.64 -18.00 -3.19
CA ALA A 283 -13.26 -17.62 -3.51
C ALA A 283 -12.28 -18.75 -3.19
N VAL A 284 -12.40 -19.37 -2.00
CA VAL A 284 -11.58 -20.53 -1.62
C VAL A 284 -11.77 -21.68 -2.60
N ARG A 285 -13.03 -22.01 -2.93
CA ARG A 285 -13.35 -23.07 -3.90
C ARG A 285 -12.76 -22.77 -5.27
N ALA A 286 -12.86 -21.53 -5.75
CA ALA A 286 -12.33 -21.14 -7.05
C ALA A 286 -10.80 -21.24 -7.10
N ILE A 287 -10.09 -20.75 -6.08
CA ILE A 287 -8.62 -20.80 -6.00
C ILE A 287 -8.13 -22.26 -5.93
N ARG A 288 -8.71 -23.06 -5.02
CA ARG A 288 -8.33 -24.49 -4.86
C ARG A 288 -8.73 -25.34 -6.06
N GLY A 289 -9.86 -25.07 -6.69
CA GLY A 289 -10.28 -25.72 -7.94
C GLY A 289 -9.30 -25.45 -9.09
N HIS A 290 -8.56 -24.35 -9.03
CA HIS A 290 -7.43 -24.08 -9.91
C HIS A 290 -6.10 -24.54 -9.29
N GLY A 291 -6.05 -25.49 -8.37
CA GLY A 291 -4.79 -26.08 -7.87
C GLY A 291 -3.82 -25.10 -7.20
N ALA A 292 -4.30 -23.94 -6.75
CA ALA A 292 -3.52 -22.96 -6.00
C ALA A 292 -3.84 -23.04 -4.50
N ILE A 293 -2.87 -22.66 -3.68
CA ILE A 293 -3.02 -22.58 -2.22
C ILE A 293 -3.82 -21.33 -1.89
N ALA A 294 -4.92 -21.48 -1.16
CA ALA A 294 -5.62 -20.38 -0.49
C ALA A 294 -5.26 -20.43 0.99
N ALA A 295 -4.51 -19.43 1.47
CA ALA A 295 -4.00 -19.34 2.84
C ALA A 295 -4.45 -18.03 3.49
N THR A 296 -4.82 -18.08 4.77
CA THR A 296 -5.01 -16.86 5.58
C THR A 296 -3.77 -16.54 6.40
N LEU A 297 -3.64 -15.29 6.85
CA LEU A 297 -2.61 -14.92 7.84
C LEU A 297 -2.65 -15.86 9.06
N ASP A 298 -3.85 -16.14 9.57
CA ASP A 298 -4.06 -17.04 10.71
C ASP A 298 -3.55 -18.46 10.41
N SER A 299 -3.93 -19.05 9.27
CA SER A 299 -3.52 -20.42 8.91
C SER A 299 -2.02 -20.57 8.64
N LEU A 300 -1.35 -19.48 8.24
CA LEU A 300 0.05 -19.49 7.84
C LEU A 300 0.99 -19.09 9.00
N LEU A 301 0.60 -18.08 9.76
CA LEU A 301 1.45 -17.41 10.77
C LEU A 301 0.99 -17.66 12.21
N GLY A 302 -0.19 -18.26 12.40
CA GLY A 302 -0.83 -18.43 13.69
C GLY A 302 -1.64 -17.19 14.12
N THR A 303 -2.61 -17.43 15.00
CA THR A 303 -3.60 -16.45 15.44
C THR A 303 -2.98 -15.19 16.07
N ASP A 304 -1.97 -15.35 16.93
CA ASP A 304 -1.30 -14.20 17.58
C ASP A 304 -0.71 -13.22 16.57
N VAL A 305 -0.02 -13.73 15.54
CA VAL A 305 0.64 -12.90 14.52
C VAL A 305 -0.41 -12.27 13.61
N ALA A 306 -1.43 -13.04 13.21
CA ALA A 306 -2.52 -12.52 12.39
C ALA A 306 -3.27 -11.38 13.10
N HIS A 307 -3.64 -11.56 14.37
CA HIS A 307 -4.26 -10.52 15.18
C HIS A 307 -3.32 -9.31 15.35
N GLY A 308 -2.04 -9.52 15.60
CA GLY A 308 -1.05 -8.44 15.67
C GLY A 308 -1.00 -7.60 14.39
N LEU A 309 -1.04 -8.23 13.21
CA LEU A 309 -1.01 -7.52 11.93
C LEU A 309 -2.29 -6.71 11.69
N HIS A 310 -3.45 -7.22 12.12
CA HIS A 310 -4.73 -6.48 12.05
C HIS A 310 -4.76 -5.29 12.99
N GLU A 311 -4.32 -5.48 14.24
CA GLU A 311 -4.21 -4.39 15.21
C GLU A 311 -3.23 -3.33 14.74
N LEU A 312 -2.08 -3.72 14.16
CA LEU A 312 -1.14 -2.77 13.55
C LEU A 312 -1.79 -1.97 12.42
N ALA A 313 -2.52 -2.64 11.52
CA ALA A 313 -3.25 -1.97 10.45
C ALA A 313 -4.29 -0.98 11.00
N SER A 314 -4.98 -1.33 12.09
CA SER A 314 -5.93 -0.45 12.77
C SER A 314 -5.24 0.78 13.39
N VAL A 315 -4.11 0.58 14.08
CA VAL A 315 -3.32 1.68 14.67
C VAL A 315 -2.77 2.61 13.60
N LEU A 316 -2.27 2.10 12.49
CA LEU A 316 -1.74 2.91 11.38
C LEU A 316 -2.81 3.70 10.63
N LYS A 317 -4.07 3.27 10.72
CA LYS A 317 -5.24 3.99 10.19
C LYS A 317 -5.90 4.89 11.23
N ALA A 318 -5.42 4.88 12.48
CA ALA A 318 -6.04 5.63 13.55
C ALA A 318 -5.96 7.14 13.25
N THR A 319 -7.10 7.81 13.40
CA THR A 319 -7.24 9.26 13.21
C THR A 319 -7.28 9.97 14.56
N ALA A 320 -7.33 11.30 14.48
CA ALA A 320 -7.40 12.29 15.56
C ALA A 320 -8.10 11.91 16.87
N ILE A 321 -9.19 11.15 16.80
CA ILE A 321 -10.13 10.94 17.91
C ILE A 321 -9.84 9.63 18.68
N ASN A 322 -9.01 8.73 18.13
CA ASN A 322 -8.80 7.38 18.67
C ASN A 322 -7.32 7.01 18.78
N LEU A 323 -6.53 7.87 19.42
CA LEU A 323 -5.24 7.48 19.98
C LEU A 323 -5.50 6.49 21.15
N GLY A 324 -5.84 5.23 20.84
CA GLY A 324 -5.87 4.10 21.77
C GLY A 324 -4.58 3.98 22.61
N THR A 325 -4.55 3.14 23.64
CA THR A 325 -3.56 3.32 24.73
C THR A 325 -2.11 2.93 24.37
N PRO A 326 -1.09 3.49 25.06
CA PRO A 326 0.32 3.12 24.84
C PRO A 326 0.60 1.62 25.00
N GLU A 327 -0.14 0.89 25.84
CA GLU A 327 0.03 -0.56 26.03
C GLU A 327 -0.23 -1.36 24.75
N LYS A 328 -1.01 -0.82 23.81
CA LYS A 328 -1.20 -1.48 22.50
C LYS A 328 0.14 -1.63 21.76
N ILE A 329 1.06 -0.68 21.93
CA ILE A 329 2.39 -0.74 21.34
C ILE A 329 3.15 -1.97 21.89
N ASP A 330 3.11 -2.20 23.20
CA ASP A 330 3.77 -3.35 23.84
C ASP A 330 3.22 -4.68 23.29
N VAL A 331 1.89 -4.78 23.14
CA VAL A 331 1.21 -5.97 22.58
C VAL A 331 1.67 -6.23 21.14
N LEU A 332 1.73 -5.18 20.32
CA LEU A 332 2.17 -5.27 18.92
C LEU A 332 3.64 -5.70 18.80
N PHE A 333 4.54 -5.17 19.63
CA PHE A 333 5.94 -5.62 19.67
C PHE A 333 6.07 -7.10 20.04
N ASN A 334 5.31 -7.57 21.02
CA ASN A 334 5.37 -8.98 21.45
C ASN A 334 4.81 -9.94 20.38
N ALA A 335 3.73 -9.55 19.69
CA ALA A 335 3.12 -10.36 18.65
C ALA A 335 3.97 -10.38 17.35
N LEU A 336 4.40 -9.20 16.89
CA LEU A 336 5.02 -9.02 15.57
C LEU A 336 6.54 -9.05 15.59
N GLY A 337 7.18 -8.85 16.74
CA GLY A 337 8.63 -8.99 16.91
C GLY A 337 9.14 -10.42 16.64
N LYS A 338 8.25 -11.41 16.59
CA LYS A 338 8.56 -12.78 16.17
C LYS A 338 8.84 -12.91 14.67
N ILE A 339 8.43 -11.94 13.86
CA ILE A 339 8.69 -11.92 12.41
C ILE A 339 10.11 -11.40 12.19
N GLU A 340 10.96 -12.23 11.58
CA GLU A 340 12.34 -11.86 11.29
C GLU A 340 12.41 -10.65 10.34
N GLY A 341 13.20 -9.64 10.72
CA GLY A 341 13.35 -8.39 9.98
C GLY A 341 12.22 -7.38 10.17
N ALA A 342 11.19 -7.69 10.98
CA ALA A 342 10.07 -6.77 11.21
C ALA A 342 10.38 -5.66 12.24
N GLU A 343 11.42 -5.82 13.05
CA GLU A 343 11.70 -4.92 14.19
C GLU A 343 11.89 -3.46 13.77
N GLY A 344 12.70 -3.20 12.73
CA GLY A 344 12.93 -1.84 12.24
C GLY A 344 11.66 -1.18 11.70
N THR A 345 10.90 -1.91 10.88
CA THR A 345 9.60 -1.44 10.36
C THR A 345 8.61 -1.17 11.49
N LEU A 346 8.51 -2.08 12.46
CA LEU A 346 7.61 -1.94 13.60
C LEU A 346 7.96 -0.72 14.47
N ARG A 347 9.26 -0.48 14.68
CA ARG A 347 9.74 0.73 15.37
C ARG A 347 9.35 1.99 14.63
N GLY A 348 9.63 2.08 13.34
CA GLY A 348 9.24 3.25 12.55
C GLY A 348 7.73 3.52 12.64
N CYS A 349 6.93 2.48 12.39
CA CYS A 349 5.46 2.56 12.39
C CYS A 349 4.86 2.96 13.74
N LEU A 350 5.34 2.38 14.85
CA LEU A 350 4.77 2.62 16.17
C LEU A 350 5.34 3.86 16.84
N PHE A 351 6.47 4.38 16.36
CA PHE A 351 7.05 5.60 16.88
C PHE A 351 6.18 6.83 16.57
N GLU A 352 5.65 6.94 15.34
CA GLU A 352 4.69 7.98 14.93
C GLU A 352 3.51 8.05 15.92
N TYR A 353 2.95 6.88 16.28
CA TYR A 353 1.84 6.77 17.22
C TYR A 353 2.22 7.16 18.65
N LEU A 354 3.40 6.72 19.12
CA LEU A 354 3.93 7.11 20.42
C LEU A 354 4.16 8.62 20.51
N CYS A 355 4.68 9.25 19.45
CA CYS A 355 4.84 10.69 19.36
C CYS A 355 3.49 11.41 19.37
N GLY A 356 2.45 10.85 18.74
CA GLY A 356 1.07 11.35 18.85
C GLY A 356 0.56 11.37 20.30
N HIS A 357 0.77 10.30 21.06
CA HIS A 357 0.45 10.28 22.50
C HIS A 357 1.22 11.31 23.30
N LEU A 358 2.53 11.43 23.06
CA LEU A 358 3.35 12.42 23.75
C LEU A 358 2.92 13.85 23.40
N ALA A 359 2.55 14.12 22.15
CA ALA A 359 2.04 15.40 21.71
C ALA A 359 0.70 15.74 22.39
N ASP A 360 -0.20 14.76 22.55
CA ASP A 360 -1.47 14.95 23.26
C ASP A 360 -1.26 15.47 24.69
N GLU A 361 -0.28 14.90 25.39
CA GLU A 361 0.07 15.29 26.75
C GLU A 361 0.83 16.62 26.81
N THR A 362 1.80 16.80 25.90
CA THR A 362 2.68 17.98 25.87
C THR A 362 1.88 19.25 25.58
N TYR A 363 1.00 19.21 24.59
CA TYR A 363 0.19 20.36 24.17
C TYR A 363 -1.18 20.43 24.87
N ARG A 364 -1.40 19.59 25.90
CA ARG A 364 -2.57 19.60 26.80
C ARG A 364 -3.92 19.42 26.07
N LYS A 365 -4.11 18.24 25.47
CA LYS A 365 -5.32 17.84 24.71
C LYS A 365 -5.59 18.73 23.48
N PRO A 366 -4.60 18.88 22.59
CA PRO A 366 -4.81 19.50 21.28
C PRO A 366 -5.75 18.65 20.40
N TRP A 367 -6.10 19.15 19.23
CA TRP A 367 -6.55 18.27 18.15
C TRP A 367 -5.32 17.71 17.42
N ILE A 368 -5.26 16.40 17.22
CA ILE A 368 -4.12 15.73 16.58
C ILE A 368 -4.59 15.05 15.31
N SER A 369 -3.74 14.89 14.30
CA SER A 369 -3.97 13.95 13.20
C SER A 369 -2.65 13.26 12.86
N ILE A 370 -2.68 11.94 12.71
CA ILE A 370 -1.50 11.15 12.34
C ILE A 370 -1.60 10.77 10.86
N ASN A 371 -0.47 10.77 10.16
CA ASN A 371 -0.37 10.42 8.73
C ASN A 371 -1.26 11.30 7.84
N LYS A 372 -1.26 12.62 8.10
CA LYS A 372 -2.05 13.60 7.33
C LYS A 372 -1.34 13.89 6.02
N LEU A 373 -1.97 13.58 4.88
CA LEU A 373 -1.50 14.05 3.58
C LEU A 373 -1.94 15.50 3.40
N VAL A 374 -0.99 16.37 3.10
CA VAL A 374 -1.28 17.76 2.77
C VAL A 374 -0.81 18.06 1.36
N ARG A 375 -1.38 19.10 0.77
CA ARG A 375 -1.10 19.52 -0.59
C ARG A 375 -0.76 21.01 -0.63
N GLY A 376 0.36 21.33 -1.27
CA GLY A 376 0.72 22.71 -1.62
C GLY A 376 -0.16 23.25 -2.74
N SER A 377 -0.16 24.57 -2.89
CA SER A 377 -0.87 25.30 -3.94
C SER A 377 -0.45 24.90 -5.36
N ASP A 378 0.78 24.40 -5.54
CA ASP A 378 1.30 23.85 -6.79
C ASP A 378 0.91 22.39 -7.06
N GLY A 379 0.19 21.76 -6.11
CA GLY A 379 -0.22 20.36 -6.18
C GLY A 379 0.80 19.37 -5.63
N ALA A 380 1.98 19.81 -5.15
CA ALA A 380 2.95 18.97 -4.47
C ALA A 380 2.37 18.42 -3.17
N ARG A 381 2.81 17.22 -2.77
CA ARG A 381 2.28 16.51 -1.59
C ARG A 381 3.36 16.27 -0.56
N ALA A 382 2.97 16.35 0.71
CA ALA A 382 3.78 15.94 1.83
C ALA A 382 2.91 15.21 2.85
N GLU A 383 3.48 14.21 3.51
CA GLU A 383 2.88 13.56 4.67
C GLU A 383 3.38 14.27 5.93
N VAL A 384 2.47 14.47 6.89
CA VAL A 384 2.77 14.91 8.24
C VAL A 384 2.52 13.73 9.16
N ASP A 385 3.60 13.24 9.80
CA ASP A 385 3.51 12.06 10.67
C ASP A 385 2.60 12.35 11.86
N VAL A 386 2.80 13.48 12.55
CA VAL A 386 1.89 13.97 13.60
C VAL A 386 1.64 15.47 13.40
N PHE A 387 0.39 15.81 13.10
CA PHE A 387 -0.08 17.18 12.97
C PHE A 387 -0.87 17.56 14.23
N VAL A 388 -0.57 18.73 14.82
CA VAL A 388 -1.13 19.18 16.10
C VAL A 388 -1.74 20.56 15.92
N GLU A 389 -2.98 20.74 16.35
CA GLU A 389 -3.65 22.04 16.44
C GLU A 389 -3.88 22.40 17.92
N VAL A 390 -3.19 23.44 18.38
CA VAL A 390 -3.25 23.92 19.76
C VAL A 390 -4.23 25.09 19.85
N GLY A 391 -5.52 24.74 19.79
CA GLY A 391 -6.61 25.71 19.69
C GLY A 391 -6.39 26.68 18.53
N SER A 392 -6.68 27.97 18.74
CA SER A 392 -6.47 29.03 17.73
C SER A 392 -5.13 29.77 17.91
N SER A 393 -4.10 29.10 18.44
CA SER A 393 -2.81 29.75 18.76
C SER A 393 -1.65 29.26 17.89
N GLU A 394 -1.55 27.95 17.68
CA GLU A 394 -0.39 27.32 17.06
C GLU A 394 -0.78 26.04 16.33
N VAL A 395 -0.12 25.79 15.20
CA VAL A 395 -0.09 24.49 14.53
C VAL A 395 1.34 23.95 14.53
N VAL A 396 1.48 22.67 14.86
CA VAL A 396 2.77 21.98 14.91
C VAL A 396 2.75 20.81 13.93
N PHE A 397 3.77 20.76 13.09
CA PHE A 397 4.01 19.70 12.11
C PHE A 397 5.21 18.89 12.59
N ILE A 398 4.96 17.68 13.10
CA ILE A 398 6.01 16.84 13.66
C ILE A 398 6.32 15.71 12.68
N GLU A 399 7.58 15.67 12.23
CA GLU A 399 8.18 14.52 11.55
C GLU A 399 8.76 13.57 12.59
N CYS A 400 8.48 12.28 12.48
CA CYS A 400 8.84 11.26 13.44
C CYS A 400 9.85 10.26 12.82
N LYS A 401 10.99 10.07 13.47
CA LYS A 401 12.00 9.08 13.05
C LYS A 401 12.27 8.06 14.15
N GLY A 402 11.60 6.91 14.04
CA GLY A 402 11.82 5.76 14.91
C GLY A 402 12.97 4.89 14.41
N HIS A 403 13.97 4.67 15.26
CA HIS A 403 15.17 3.89 14.96
C HIS A 403 15.40 2.79 16.00
N LEU A 404 16.35 1.90 15.70
CA LEU A 404 16.99 1.09 16.73
C LEU A 404 17.66 2.01 17.76
N PRO A 405 17.78 1.62 19.05
CA PRO A 405 18.33 2.48 20.10
C PRO A 405 19.76 3.01 19.87
N THR A 406 20.53 2.39 18.97
CA THR A 406 21.88 2.84 18.57
C THR A 406 21.89 3.50 17.20
N GLY A 407 20.72 3.78 16.64
CA GLY A 407 20.58 4.40 15.34
C GLY A 407 20.96 5.87 15.39
N GLN A 408 21.22 6.41 14.21
CA GLN A 408 21.33 7.83 13.96
C GLN A 408 20.36 8.16 12.82
N VAL A 409 19.76 9.35 12.86
CA VAL A 409 19.00 9.86 11.72
C VAL A 409 19.97 10.12 10.55
N ASP A 410 19.62 9.66 9.35
CA ASP A 410 20.40 9.90 8.14
C ASP A 410 20.38 11.39 7.78
N ASP A 411 21.57 11.97 7.55
CA ASP A 411 21.73 13.37 7.16
C ASP A 411 20.94 13.70 5.89
N ALA A 412 20.83 12.76 4.94
CA ALA A 412 20.06 12.93 3.71
C ALA A 412 18.55 13.02 3.97
N GLU A 413 18.04 12.33 4.99
CA GLU A 413 16.64 12.44 5.38
C GLU A 413 16.37 13.79 6.07
N VAL A 414 17.30 14.31 6.88
CA VAL A 414 17.18 15.67 7.45
C VAL A 414 17.19 16.71 6.33
N GLU A 415 18.09 16.61 5.36
CA GLU A 415 18.15 17.52 4.22
C GLU A 415 16.85 17.48 3.41
N LYS A 416 16.30 16.30 3.16
CA LYS A 416 15.03 16.12 2.46
C LYS A 416 13.84 16.71 3.24
N TRP A 417 13.81 16.54 4.56
CA TRP A 417 12.78 17.15 5.41
C TRP A 417 12.81 18.67 5.29
N LEU A 418 13.98 19.28 5.47
CA LEU A 418 14.16 20.74 5.40
C LEU A 418 13.88 21.31 3.99
N LYS A 419 14.43 20.68 2.94
CA LYS A 419 14.43 21.26 1.58
C LYS A 419 13.26 20.83 0.71
N LYS A 420 12.55 19.75 1.06
CA LYS A 420 11.42 19.24 0.26
C LYS A 420 10.11 19.20 1.04
N ARG A 421 10.11 18.74 2.29
CA ARG A 421 8.86 18.58 3.05
C ARG A 421 8.38 19.89 3.65
N ILE A 422 9.20 20.58 4.46
CA ILE A 422 8.83 21.85 5.09
C ILE A 422 8.27 22.87 4.08
N PRO A 423 8.85 23.07 2.87
CA PRO A 423 8.28 23.99 1.89
C PRO A 423 6.83 23.67 1.50
N VAL A 424 6.51 22.39 1.28
CA VAL A 424 5.13 21.97 0.95
C VAL A 424 4.20 22.15 2.15
N LEU A 425 4.65 21.79 3.34
CA LEU A 425 3.85 21.95 4.58
C LEU A 425 3.58 23.43 4.87
N ARG A 426 4.59 24.28 4.70
CA ARG A 426 4.47 25.72 4.89
C ARG A 426 3.54 26.34 3.87
N ASP A 427 3.62 25.93 2.60
CA ASP A 427 2.76 26.42 1.55
C ASP A 427 1.29 26.03 1.79
N PHE A 428 1.04 24.79 2.19
CA PHE A 428 -0.26 24.34 2.67
C PHE A 428 -0.77 25.22 3.81
N ALA A 429 -0.01 25.33 4.90
CA ALA A 429 -0.41 26.07 6.09
C ALA A 429 -0.59 27.58 5.85
N LYS A 430 0.05 28.14 4.82
CA LYS A 430 -0.07 29.56 4.47
C LYS A 430 -1.36 29.87 3.71
N HIS A 431 -1.87 28.91 2.95
CA HIS A 431 -3.05 29.08 2.10
C HIS A 431 -4.33 28.50 2.73
N ASP A 432 -4.19 27.83 3.87
CA ASP A 432 -5.31 27.38 4.68
C ASP A 432 -5.85 28.54 5.54
N GLU A 433 -7.15 28.80 5.47
CA GLU A 433 -7.80 29.94 6.15
C GLU A 433 -7.69 29.84 7.67
N ASP A 434 -7.67 28.62 8.23
CA ASP A 434 -7.61 28.36 9.65
C ASP A 434 -6.16 28.44 10.18
N TYR A 435 -5.18 28.05 9.36
CA TYR A 435 -3.78 27.92 9.80
C TYR A 435 -2.87 29.10 9.42
N ALA A 436 -3.24 29.92 8.43
CA ALA A 436 -2.37 30.97 7.88
C ALA A 436 -1.94 32.02 8.90
N ARG A 437 -2.77 32.28 9.91
CA ARG A 437 -2.56 33.29 10.96
C ARG A 437 -1.99 32.72 12.26
N LEU A 438 -1.93 31.40 12.38
CA LEU A 438 -1.44 30.73 13.58
C LEU A 438 0.08 30.73 13.60
N LYS A 439 0.66 30.61 14.79
CA LYS A 439 2.08 30.27 14.91
C LYS A 439 2.30 28.91 14.25
N GLN A 440 3.35 28.79 13.45
CA GLN A 440 3.66 27.56 12.72
C GLN A 440 5.00 27.03 13.19
N THR A 441 5.03 25.78 13.63
CA THR A 441 6.24 25.12 14.12
C THR A 441 6.43 23.78 13.40
N PHE A 442 7.64 23.54 12.90
CA PHE A 442 8.03 22.30 12.24
C PHE A 442 9.06 21.59 13.11
N GLU A 443 8.73 20.42 13.63
CA GLU A 443 9.61 19.68 14.55
C GLU A 443 10.03 18.33 13.97
N LEU A 444 11.27 17.92 14.24
CA LEU A 444 11.76 16.56 13.99
C LEU A 444 11.95 15.84 15.32
N TRP A 445 11.15 14.80 15.60
CA TRP A 445 11.23 13.99 16.80
C TRP A 445 11.87 12.65 16.49
N THR A 446 12.83 12.20 17.31
CA THR A 446 13.49 10.91 17.13
C THR A 446 13.95 10.30 18.45
N ASN A 447 13.93 8.97 18.54
CA ASN A 447 14.59 8.24 19.63
C ASN A 447 16.10 8.02 19.40
N ALA A 448 16.60 8.37 18.21
CA ALA A 448 18.01 8.30 17.84
C ALA A 448 18.74 9.63 18.07
N THR A 449 20.04 9.65 17.80
CA THR A 449 20.82 10.89 17.72
C THR A 449 20.75 11.51 16.32
N ILE A 450 20.94 12.83 16.26
CA ILE A 450 21.10 13.62 15.04
C ILE A 450 22.56 14.08 14.97
N SER A 451 23.17 14.00 13.78
CA SER A 451 24.56 14.42 13.58
C SER A 451 24.74 15.92 13.89
N SER A 452 25.94 16.32 14.30
CA SER A 452 26.27 17.74 14.51
C SER A 452 26.07 18.58 13.24
N ALA A 453 26.37 17.99 12.07
CA ALA A 453 26.16 18.64 10.78
C ALA A 453 24.68 18.90 10.49
N SER A 454 23.82 17.91 10.72
CA SER A 454 22.37 18.06 10.58
C SER A 454 21.79 19.05 11.59
N LYS A 455 22.26 19.04 12.85
CA LYS A 455 21.84 20.05 13.85
C LYS A 455 22.20 21.47 13.43
N ALA A 456 23.41 21.67 12.93
CA ALA A 456 23.84 22.96 12.40
C ALA A 456 23.02 23.39 11.18
N LEU A 457 22.65 22.44 10.30
CA LEU A 457 21.80 22.71 9.16
C LEU A 457 20.38 23.12 9.58
N ILE A 458 19.77 22.42 10.54
CA ILE A 458 18.45 22.77 11.08
C ILE A 458 18.47 24.18 11.67
N GLN A 459 19.49 24.50 12.48
CA GLN A 459 19.63 25.84 13.06
C GLN A 459 19.79 26.91 11.96
N ALA A 460 20.64 26.65 10.97
CA ALA A 460 20.87 27.58 9.87
C ALA A 460 19.61 27.83 9.02
N GLU A 461 18.74 26.83 8.83
CA GLU A 461 17.45 27.03 8.15
C GLU A 461 16.45 27.80 9.04
N ASN A 462 16.41 27.51 10.35
CA ASN A 462 15.57 28.23 11.30
C ASN A 462 15.94 29.73 11.36
N ASP A 463 17.23 30.06 11.34
CA ASP A 463 17.71 31.44 11.44
C ASP A 463 17.43 32.29 10.18
N LYS A 464 17.02 31.68 9.05
CA LYS A 464 16.67 32.40 7.82
C LYS A 464 15.32 33.09 7.86
N THR A 465 14.48 32.78 8.85
CA THR A 465 13.12 33.31 8.90
C THR A 465 12.62 33.48 10.33
N ASP A 466 11.84 34.54 10.54
CA ASP A 466 11.09 34.81 11.77
C ASP A 466 9.61 34.40 11.65
N ARG A 467 9.19 33.89 10.48
CA ARG A 467 7.78 33.62 10.16
C ARG A 467 7.26 32.30 10.70
N TYR A 468 8.15 31.38 11.03
CA TYR A 468 7.84 30.06 11.57
C TYR A 468 9.08 29.52 12.30
N THR A 469 8.90 28.48 13.10
CA THR A 469 9.98 27.85 13.87
C THR A 469 10.30 26.47 13.30
N ILE A 470 11.58 26.13 13.25
CA ILE A 470 12.08 24.78 12.99
C ILE A 470 12.84 24.29 14.22
N ALA A 471 12.48 23.12 14.74
CA ALA A 471 13.11 22.54 15.92
C ALA A 471 13.31 21.03 15.77
N TYR A 472 14.06 20.43 16.70
CA TYR A 472 14.19 18.99 16.82
C TYR A 472 14.17 18.54 18.28
N ARG A 473 13.86 17.26 18.49
CA ARG A 473 13.90 16.56 19.78
C ARG A 473 14.56 15.20 19.62
N GLU A 474 15.64 14.98 20.38
CA GLU A 474 16.34 13.69 20.45
C GLU A 474 15.83 12.83 21.61
N GLY A 475 16.30 11.58 21.69
CA GLY A 475 15.80 10.57 22.63
C GLY A 475 15.79 11.01 24.10
N ASP A 476 16.81 11.72 24.57
CA ASP A 476 16.87 12.20 25.96
C ASP A 476 15.86 13.33 26.24
N GLU A 477 15.63 14.20 25.25
CA GLU A 477 14.63 15.27 25.35
C GLU A 477 13.21 14.69 25.33
N LEU A 478 12.94 13.73 24.45
CA LEU A 478 11.67 13.00 24.43
C LEU A 478 11.44 12.25 25.75
N LEU A 479 12.46 11.59 26.30
CA LEU A 479 12.37 10.90 27.58
C LEU A 479 12.02 11.86 28.72
N LYS A 480 12.59 13.07 28.70
CA LYS A 480 12.26 14.13 29.65
C LYS A 480 10.82 14.58 29.49
N MET A 481 10.36 14.85 28.27
CA MET A 481 8.97 15.23 27.98
C MET A 481 7.98 14.17 28.49
N ILE A 482 8.25 12.88 28.26
CA ILE A 482 7.43 11.77 28.75
C ILE A 482 7.46 11.66 30.28
N SER A 483 8.59 11.96 30.91
CA SER A 483 8.68 11.96 32.37
C SER A 483 7.88 13.10 32.99
N ASP A 484 7.90 14.28 32.35
CA ASP A 484 7.18 15.46 32.79
C ASP A 484 5.65 15.33 32.61
N SER A 485 5.19 14.53 31.65
CA SER A 485 3.78 14.24 31.45
C SER A 485 3.16 13.36 32.56
N ARG A 486 4.00 12.68 33.35
CA ARG A 486 3.62 11.74 34.42
C ARG A 486 2.82 10.52 33.93
N ASN A 487 2.85 10.22 32.63
CA ASN A 487 2.25 9.00 32.10
C ASN A 487 3.21 7.82 32.25
N SER A 488 2.98 7.01 33.29
CA SER A 488 3.80 5.84 33.61
C SER A 488 3.75 4.76 32.52
N SER A 489 2.63 4.65 31.80
CA SER A 489 2.48 3.70 30.69
C SER A 489 3.33 4.12 29.49
N LEU A 490 3.20 5.37 29.06
CA LEU A 490 4.00 5.94 27.97
C LEU A 490 5.50 5.84 28.27
N LEU A 491 5.90 6.14 29.52
CA LEU A 491 7.29 6.02 29.98
C LEU A 491 7.80 4.58 29.91
N LYS A 492 6.98 3.61 30.33
CA LYS A 492 7.33 2.18 30.29
C LYS A 492 7.51 1.73 28.84
N THR A 493 6.56 2.01 27.97
CA THR A 493 6.60 1.63 26.54
C THR A 493 7.79 2.27 25.84
N PHE A 494 8.04 3.58 26.03
CA PHE A 494 9.19 4.26 25.45
C PHE A 494 10.51 3.62 25.91
N LYS A 495 10.65 3.36 27.21
CA LYS A 495 11.84 2.71 27.74
C LYS A 495 12.03 1.33 27.16
N GLN A 496 11.00 0.51 27.18
CA GLN A 496 11.06 -0.88 26.76
C GLN A 496 11.40 -1.04 25.27
N HIS A 497 10.84 -0.20 24.41
CA HIS A 497 10.89 -0.40 22.97
C HIS A 497 11.74 0.63 22.22
N PHE A 498 11.95 1.83 22.74
CA PHE A 498 12.63 2.89 21.98
C PHE A 498 13.92 3.39 22.62
N SER A 499 14.08 3.27 23.94
CA SER A 499 15.30 3.70 24.64
C SER A 499 16.20 2.55 25.10
N ASN A 500 15.66 1.38 25.47
CA ASN A 500 16.47 0.31 26.05
C ASN A 500 17.34 -0.36 24.99
N HIS A 501 18.64 -0.13 25.12
CA HIS A 501 19.67 -0.74 24.31
C HIS A 501 19.92 -2.21 24.74
N PRO A 502 19.93 -3.20 23.82
CA PRO A 502 20.31 -4.57 24.14
C PRO A 502 21.69 -4.69 24.82
N LEU A 503 22.67 -3.86 24.45
CA LEU A 503 23.97 -3.79 25.11
C LEU A 503 23.93 -3.02 26.43
N ALA A 504 23.07 -2.02 26.63
CA ALA A 504 22.91 -1.40 27.95
C ALA A 504 22.22 -2.34 28.95
N VAL A 505 21.31 -3.19 28.48
CA VAL A 505 20.71 -4.27 29.29
C VAL A 505 21.76 -5.35 29.61
N ALA A 506 22.62 -5.71 28.65
CA ALA A 506 23.74 -6.63 28.88
C ALA A 506 24.82 -6.04 29.81
N ALA A 507 25.12 -4.74 29.69
CA ALA A 507 26.05 -4.02 30.56
C ALA A 507 25.50 -3.84 31.97
N LYS A 508 24.19 -3.54 32.12
CA LYS A 508 23.52 -3.54 33.42
C LYS A 508 23.52 -4.92 34.08
N LYS A 509 23.31 -6.00 33.32
CA LYS A 509 23.41 -7.38 33.84
C LYS A 509 24.84 -7.76 34.24
N LYS A 510 25.87 -7.29 33.53
CA LYS A 510 27.28 -7.47 33.93
C LYS A 510 27.64 -6.63 35.16
N GLY A 511 27.14 -5.41 35.26
CA GLY A 511 27.36 -4.51 36.40
C GLY A 511 26.69 -4.98 37.69
N THR A 512 25.46 -5.50 37.63
CA THR A 512 24.81 -6.08 38.83
C THR A 512 25.45 -7.40 39.26
N ALA A 513 25.96 -8.21 38.32
CA ALA A 513 26.72 -9.41 38.65
C ALA A 513 28.09 -9.10 39.28
N SER A 514 28.77 -8.01 38.87
CA SER A 514 30.05 -7.61 39.47
C SER A 514 29.90 -6.97 40.85
N VAL A 515 28.80 -6.25 41.11
CA VAL A 515 28.52 -5.68 42.44
C VAL A 515 28.16 -6.78 43.44
N ALA A 516 27.34 -7.77 43.04
CA ALA A 516 27.03 -8.93 43.87
C ALA A 516 28.24 -9.85 44.13
N ALA A 517 29.23 -9.87 43.24
CA ALA A 517 30.50 -10.58 43.45
C ALA A 517 31.48 -9.80 44.34
N GLY A 518 31.44 -8.46 44.29
CA GLY A 518 32.25 -7.59 45.15
C GLY A 518 31.79 -7.55 46.61
N GLU A 519 30.48 -7.58 46.85
CA GLU A 519 29.91 -7.63 48.22
C GLU A 519 30.17 -8.97 48.91
N ARG A 520 30.23 -10.09 48.17
CA ARG A 520 30.61 -11.40 48.71
C ARG A 520 32.10 -11.57 49.03
N ALA A 521 32.97 -10.71 48.49
CA ALA A 521 34.40 -10.76 48.74
C ALA A 521 34.85 -9.89 49.94
N LEU A 522 33.93 -9.13 50.54
CA LEU A 522 34.14 -8.32 51.74
C LEU A 522 33.61 -8.99 53.02
N GLU A 523 32.96 -10.16 52.90
CA GLU A 523 32.46 -10.97 54.03
C GLU A 523 33.23 -12.30 54.24
N THR A 524 34.42 -12.44 53.64
CA THR A 524 35.39 -13.52 53.90
C THR A 524 36.75 -12.92 54.20
#